data_AF-A0A2V5ZT04-F1
#
_entry.id   AF-A0A2V5ZT04-F1
#
_cell.length_a   1.000
_cell.length_b   1.000
_cell.length_c   1.000
_cell.angle_alpha   90.00
_cell.angle_beta   90.00
_cell.angle_gamma   90.00
#
_symmetry.space_group_name_H-M   'P 1'
#
loop_
_entity.id
_entity.type
_entity.pdbx_description
1 polymer ?
#
loop_
_entity_poly.entity_id
_entity_poly.type
_entity_poly.pdbx_seq_one_letter_code
_entity_poly.pdbx_strand_id
1 'polypeptide(L)' 'IPFVNVVVAIIVSVDISKRFGKGVGFALGMIFLPFIFWPILGFGSAQYQGGPPAIPTTV' A
#
# COMPACT_ATOMS: atom_id res chain seq x y z
N ILE A 1 -11.76 12.11 16.71
CA ILE A 1 -10.51 12.46 17.42
C ILE A 1 -9.41 12.62 16.36
N PRO A 2 -8.94 13.84 16.08
CA PRO A 2 -8.04 14.11 14.95
C PRO A 2 -6.70 13.38 15.02
N PHE A 3 -6.17 13.13 16.22
CA PHE A 3 -4.91 12.40 16.43
C PHE A 3 -4.98 10.95 15.93
N VAL A 4 -6.10 10.27 16.17
CA VAL A 4 -6.30 8.87 15.75
C VAL A 4 -6.31 8.77 14.23
N ASN A 5 -6.91 9.74 13.54
CA ASN A 5 -6.97 9.74 12.07
C ASN A 5 -5.58 9.81 11.43
N VAL A 6 -4.65 10.58 12.02
CA VAL A 6 -3.26 10.66 11.55
C VAL A 6 -2.53 9.33 11.76
N VAL A 7 -2.68 8.72 12.94
CA VAL A 7 -2.08 7.42 13.24
C VAL A 7 -2.60 6.34 12.30
N VAL A 8 -3.93 6.29 12.09
CA VAL A 8 -4.56 5.35 11.16
C VAL A 8 -4.07 5.57 9.73
N ALA A 9 -3.96 6.83 9.27
CA ALA A 9 -3.45 7.13 7.92
C ALA A 9 -2.03 6.58 7.73
N ILE A 10 -1.14 6.77 8.71
CA ILE A 10 0.23 6.26 8.64
C ILE A 10 0.24 4.72 8.59
N ILE A 11 -0.52 4.06 9.48
CA ILE A 11 -0.60 2.59 9.52
C ILE A 11 -1.11 2.04 8.18
N VAL A 12 -2.16 2.64 7.62
CA VAL A 12 -2.74 2.23 6.34
C VAL A 12 -1.74 2.44 5.19
N SER A 13 -1.07 3.58 5.12
CA SER A 13 -0.05 3.82 4.09
C SER A 13 1.10 2.81 4.17
N VAL A 14 1.55 2.45 5.38
CA VAL A 14 2.59 1.44 5.58
C VAL A 14 2.09 0.05 5.18
N ASP A 15 0.90 -0.35 5.59
CA ASP A 15 0.34 -1.67 5.25
C ASP A 15 0.10 -1.81 3.74
N ILE A 16 -0.46 -0.78 3.10
CA ILE A 16 -0.59 -0.74 1.64
C ILE A 16 0.77 -0.88 0.97
N SER A 17 1.78 -0.08 1.37
CA SER A 17 3.11 -0.16 0.76
C SER A 17 3.68 -1.59 0.83
N LYS A 18 3.55 -2.26 1.98
CA LYS A 18 4.02 -3.64 2.18
C LYS A 18 3.28 -4.63 1.28
N ARG A 19 1.95 -4.52 1.18
CA ARG A 19 1.13 -5.38 0.32
C ARG A 19 1.42 -5.22 -1.17
N PHE A 20 1.99 -4.09 -1.59
CA PHE A 20 2.46 -3.87 -2.96
C PHE A 20 3.97 -4.14 -3.14
N GLY A 21 4.63 -4.73 -2.14
CA GLY A 21 6.07 -5.02 -2.17
C GLY A 21 6.95 -3.76 -2.14
N LYS A 22 6.45 -2.66 -1.60
CA LYS A 22 7.15 -1.37 -1.46
C LYS A 22 7.61 -1.16 -0.02
N GLY A 23 8.73 -0.42 0.14
CA GLY A 23 9.31 -0.11 1.45
C GLY A 23 8.69 1.10 2.16
N VAL A 24 9.20 1.40 3.35
CA VAL A 24 8.74 2.52 4.21
C VAL A 24 8.86 3.87 3.51
N GLY A 25 9.87 4.09 2.67
CA GLY A 25 10.01 5.33 1.89
C GLY A 25 8.83 5.58 0.94
N PHE A 26 8.19 4.52 0.43
CA PHE A 26 7.00 4.63 -0.41
C PHE A 26 5.75 4.98 0.42
N ALA A 27 5.64 4.45 1.64
CA ALA A 27 4.58 4.84 2.58
C ALA A 27 4.69 6.32 2.97
N LEU A 28 5.91 6.79 3.26
CA LEU A 28 6.16 8.21 3.53
C LEU A 28 5.88 9.07 2.30
N GLY A 29 6.26 8.61 1.11
CA GLY A 29 5.90 9.24 -0.17
C GLY A 29 4.39 9.37 -0.37
N MET A 30 3.60 8.36 0.01
CA MET A 30 2.14 8.44 0.00
C MET A 30 1.57 9.44 1.01
N ILE A 31 2.22 9.63 2.16
CA ILE A 31 1.75 10.56 3.19
C ILE A 31 2.06 12.02 2.80
N PHE A 32 3.29 12.28 2.34
CA PHE A 32 3.72 13.63 1.97
C PHE A 32 3.30 14.04 0.56
N LEU A 33 3.13 13.07 -0.34
CA LEU A 33 2.84 13.29 -1.77
C LEU A 33 1.80 12.27 -2.30
N PRO A 34 0.59 12.21 -1.69
CA PRO A 34 -0.42 11.22 -2.02
C PRO A 34 -0.85 11.25 -3.49
N PHE A 35 -0.95 12.45 -4.07
CA PHE A 35 -1.38 12.67 -5.46
C PHE A 35 -0.49 11.97 -6.49
N ILE A 36 0.76 11.66 -6.16
CA ILE A 36 1.68 10.97 -7.09
C ILE A 36 1.70 9.47 -6.80
N PHE A 37 1.85 9.09 -5.54
CA PHE A 37 2.06 7.69 -5.17
C PHE A 37 0.79 6.84 -5.29
N TRP A 38 -0.39 7.42 -5.09
CA TRP A 38 -1.66 6.70 -5.28
C TRP A 38 -1.89 6.31 -6.76
N PRO A 39 -1.76 7.22 -7.74
CA PRO A 39 -1.79 6.84 -9.15
C PRO A 39 -0.70 5.83 -9.56
N ILE A 40 0.49 5.87 -8.94
CA ILE A 40 1.53 4.87 -9.19
C ILE A 40 1.08 3.46 -8.76
N LEU A 41 0.32 3.34 -7.66
CA LEU A 41 -0.26 2.06 -7.25
C LEU A 41 -1.44 1.64 -8.13
N GLY A 42 -2.31 2.60 -8.53
CA GLY A 42 -3.54 2.31 -9.26
C GLY A 42 -3.36 2.11 -10.77
N PHE A 43 -2.43 2.83 -11.39
CA PHE A 43 -2.19 2.84 -12.84
C PHE A 43 -0.78 2.40 -13.22
N GLY A 44 0.13 2.28 -12.25
CA GLY A 44 1.47 1.77 -12.49
C GLY A 44 1.51 0.25 -12.56
N SER A 45 2.72 -0.30 -12.67
CA SER A 45 2.95 -1.74 -12.73
C SER A 45 2.97 -2.44 -11.36
N ALA A 46 2.65 -1.73 -10.28
CA ALA A 46 2.69 -2.28 -8.93
C ALA A 46 1.60 -3.36 -8.77
N GLN A 47 2.02 -4.60 -8.51
CA GLN A 47 1.10 -5.71 -8.26
C GLN A 47 0.81 -5.83 -6.78
N TYR A 48 -0.47 -6.04 -6.44
CA TYR A 48 -0.88 -6.36 -5.08
C TYR A 48 -0.48 -7.80 -4.75
N GLN A 49 0.41 -7.96 -3.79
CA GLN A 49 0.98 -9.23 -3.33
C GLN A 49 0.21 -9.83 -2.13
N GLY A 50 -0.76 -9.11 -1.58
CA GLY A 50 -1.51 -9.52 -0.39
C GLY A 50 -2.68 -10.48 -0.64
N GLY A 51 -2.65 -11.24 -1.74
CA GLY A 51 -3.65 -12.27 -2.03
C GLY A 51 -3.42 -13.54 -1.19
N PRO A 52 -4.47 -14.36 -0.93
CA PRO A 52 -4.26 -15.69 -0.37
C PRO A 52 -3.22 -16.44 -1.23
N PRO A 53 -2.37 -17.30 -0.64
CA PRO A 53 -1.49 -18.16 -1.42
C PRO A 53 -2.33 -18.83 -2.50
N ALA A 54 -1.92 -18.69 -3.77
CA ALA A 54 -2.64 -19.26 -4.89
C ALA A 54 -2.90 -20.72 -4.58
N ILE A 55 -4.18 -21.10 -4.41
CA ILE A 55 -4.55 -22.50 -4.29
C ILE A 55 -4.12 -23.10 -5.63
N PRO A 56 -3.13 -24.01 -5.66
CA PRO A 56 -2.78 -24.68 -6.90
C PRO A 56 -3.97 -25.56 -7.23
N THR A 57 -4.82 -25.12 -8.16
CA THR A 57 -5.87 -25.95 -8.73
C THR A 57 -5.18 -26.95 -9.65
N THR A 58 -4.59 -28.00 -9.06
CA THR A 58 -4.15 -29.18 -9.79
C THR A 58 -5.41 -29.88 -10.29
N VAL A 59 -5.67 -29.75 -11.60
CA VAL A 59 -6.61 -30.59 -12.37
C VAL A 59 -5.96 -31.93 -12.70
#